data_AF-A0A8T1VXL6-F1
#
_entry.id   AF-A0A8T1VXL6-F1
#
_cell.length_a   1.000
_cell.length_b   1.000
_cell.length_c   1.000
_cell.angle_alpha   90.00
_cell.angle_beta   90.00
_cell.angle_gamma   90.00
#
_symmetry.space_group_name_H-M   'P 1'
#
loop_
_entity.id
_entity.type
_entity.pdbx_description
1 polymer ?
#
loop_
_entity_poly.entity_id
_entity_poly.type
_entity_poly.pdbx_seq_one_letter_code
_entity_poly.pdbx_strand_id
1 'polypeptide(L)'
;MGMMNLGQLYILVAFSLQVVPQVTGLKTSVAVYKDYRCQSPAQYVTLTTALTCTPQANHYDPICVEAAAGYTVSDCTDYNRGGWDNVGVVSSAFDEESYLGVEQYTPGRCGRYDFLTSATMYRLDENCYPNAAGTASHKLTLSHSATITTYSDATCTNVESATTVRQSTMGASRVSFCVDEMTAFFGGVRPNFTAVAVYNDNACSNTPTQIKFSQDFKCMNPADTSCQSGGSSQFSIPSCVSDFMDYSASLFGANSPYVIVQDFPNQWCYEVEFVTVYSADGSCHTSADGTTSFRAFINMVDSTATITLYSDPACNFVASDTTLDSQTLSSSPCFSYGCEYWFSCGRRYAVGGLGGPPSQGMKTAVVVYEDSYCAISPIQLTITMAMQCIPPPAPLCDTMFAGSNAVYQTRDCIGNVSTFVAAKFRATPYLIVENYAIGTNCQVLNNMTMYVADGKCHLNASDGSYFTIIQDMEGTVAVASYSTPSCQESEAFNFVVDSWYVNTDRCFGDRVFRTSDMALPTAISAPVTPTTTPTTTPRTPLPPKTWTPAPVTEIPVDDDAEARLTIMFPAWLWDPTPPRVFVDDGRRHHKTPGHRRFS
;
A
#
# COMPACT_ATOMS: atom_id res chain seq x y z
N MET A 1 29.02 28.98 76.33
CA MET A 1 30.07 27.98 76.59
C MET A 1 29.48 26.61 76.31
N GLY A 2 30.23 25.72 75.66
CA GLY A 2 29.79 24.43 75.10
C GLY A 2 29.11 23.48 76.10
N MET A 3 28.58 22.32 75.71
CA MET A 3 29.02 21.36 74.71
C MET A 3 27.84 20.49 74.24
N MET A 4 27.99 19.90 73.05
CA MET A 4 27.16 18.83 72.47
C MET A 4 27.05 17.61 73.39
N ASN A 5 25.93 16.87 73.34
CA ASN A 5 26.00 15.48 72.83
C ASN A 5 24.66 14.87 72.37
N LEU A 6 24.74 14.28 71.17
CA LEU A 6 24.09 13.09 70.59
C LEU A 6 22.72 12.61 71.09
N GLY A 7 21.77 12.47 70.14
CA GLY A 7 20.68 11.51 70.29
C GLY A 7 19.49 11.67 69.35
N GLN A 8 19.66 11.27 68.09
CA GLN A 8 18.60 10.81 67.18
C GLN A 8 17.54 11.80 66.64
N LEU A 9 17.39 11.69 65.32
CA LEU A 9 16.15 11.75 64.52
C LEU A 9 15.93 13.00 63.65
N TYR A 10 15.84 12.70 62.34
CA TYR A 10 15.44 13.50 61.19
C TYR A 10 16.48 14.40 60.50
N ILE A 11 17.34 13.74 59.70
CA ILE A 11 17.84 14.35 58.46
C ILE A 11 17.20 13.59 57.30
N LEU A 12 16.23 14.26 56.65
CA LEU A 12 15.82 14.00 55.28
C LEU A 12 17.06 14.23 54.39
N VAL A 13 17.83 13.18 54.13
CA VAL A 13 18.77 13.19 53.02
C VAL A 13 17.92 13.08 51.77
N ALA A 14 17.81 14.19 51.06
CA ALA A 14 17.39 14.22 49.67
C ALA A 14 18.38 13.36 48.87
N PHE A 15 18.09 12.06 48.77
CA PHE A 15 18.48 11.30 47.61
C PHE A 15 17.72 11.93 46.45
N SER A 16 18.34 12.92 45.82
CA SER A 16 18.15 13.11 44.39
C SER A 16 18.59 11.81 43.73
N LEU A 17 17.67 10.85 43.65
CA LEU A 17 17.60 9.97 42.49
C LEU A 17 17.58 10.94 41.32
N GLN A 18 18.74 11.19 40.73
CA GLN A 18 18.78 11.27 39.29
C GLN A 18 18.15 9.96 38.85
N VAL A 19 16.87 10.04 38.50
CA VAL A 19 16.29 9.13 37.53
C VAL A 19 17.21 9.31 36.32
N VAL A 20 18.29 8.52 36.26
CA VAL A 20 18.92 8.20 35.01
C VAL A 20 17.76 7.60 34.24
N PRO A 21 17.21 8.28 33.21
CA PRO A 21 16.23 7.62 32.38
C PRO A 21 16.87 6.30 31.98
N GLN A 22 16.20 5.17 32.19
CA GLN A 22 16.66 3.93 31.57
C GLN A 22 16.68 4.23 30.07
N VAL A 23 17.86 4.53 29.54
CA VAL A 23 18.04 4.79 28.11
C VAL A 23 18.05 3.41 27.46
N THR A 24 16.86 2.82 27.33
CA THR A 24 16.61 1.64 26.52
C THR A 24 17.00 2.00 25.09
N GLY A 25 18.14 1.48 24.60
CA GLY A 25 18.61 1.72 23.22
C GLY A 25 20.01 2.34 23.07
N LEU A 26 20.65 2.83 24.15
CA LEU A 26 21.99 3.42 24.05
C LEU A 26 23.04 2.40 23.56
N LYS A 27 23.71 2.71 22.46
CA LYS A 27 24.82 1.94 21.88
C LYS A 27 26.08 2.77 21.75
N THR A 28 27.22 2.11 21.90
CA THR A 28 28.49 2.62 21.38
C THR A 28 28.57 2.27 19.91
N SER A 29 28.68 3.29 19.06
CA SER A 29 28.96 3.17 17.65
C SER A 29 30.46 3.28 17.41
N VAL A 30 30.98 2.47 16.48
CA VAL A 30 32.36 2.55 15.99
C VAL A 30 32.30 2.41 14.48
N ALA A 31 32.63 3.49 13.77
CA ALA A 31 32.79 3.52 12.32
C ALA A 31 34.27 3.41 11.98
N VAL A 32 34.61 2.54 11.02
CA VAL A 32 36.01 2.29 10.61
C VAL A 32 36.24 2.81 9.20
N TYR A 33 37.30 3.60 9.04
CA TYR A 33 37.66 4.29 7.81
C TYR A 33 39.07 3.91 7.36
N LYS A 34 39.32 4.08 6.05
CA LYS A 34 40.63 3.83 5.45
C LYS A 34 41.60 5.00 5.68
N ASP A 35 41.09 6.22 5.75
CA ASP A 35 41.89 7.44 5.72
C ASP A 35 41.84 8.22 7.05
N TYR A 36 42.88 9.03 7.27
CA TYR A 36 43.07 9.81 8.51
C TYR A 36 42.08 10.95 8.70
N ARG A 37 41.26 11.25 7.69
CA ARG A 37 40.20 12.26 7.77
C ARG A 37 38.85 11.62 8.08
N CYS A 38 38.78 10.29 8.18
CA CYS A 38 37.54 9.53 8.37
C CYS A 38 36.46 9.97 7.37
N GLN A 39 36.83 10.07 6.09
CA GLN A 39 35.90 10.46 5.04
C GLN A 39 35.05 9.28 4.60
N SER A 40 33.74 9.52 4.47
CA SER A 40 32.80 8.54 3.95
C SER A 40 33.19 8.08 2.53
N PRO A 41 32.88 6.83 2.16
CA PRO A 41 32.23 5.82 3.00
C PRO A 41 33.17 5.13 3.98
N ALA A 42 32.64 4.85 5.17
CA ALA A 42 33.21 3.91 6.11
C ALA A 42 33.28 2.50 5.48
N GLN A 43 34.27 1.73 5.91
CA GLN A 43 34.40 0.32 5.56
C GLN A 43 33.27 -0.50 6.19
N TYR A 44 32.97 -0.21 7.45
CA TYR A 44 31.86 -0.79 8.19
C TYR A 44 31.58 0.03 9.46
N VAL A 45 30.40 -0.18 10.05
CA VAL A 45 30.01 0.40 11.34
C VAL A 45 29.54 -0.71 12.26
N THR A 46 30.01 -0.72 13.51
CA THR A 46 29.51 -1.62 14.56
C THR A 46 28.84 -0.81 15.65
N LEU A 47 27.69 -1.29 16.11
CA LEU A 47 27.00 -0.79 17.29
C LEU A 47 26.92 -1.90 18.32
N THR A 48 27.40 -1.63 19.53
CA THR A 48 27.37 -2.59 20.64
C THR A 48 26.68 -1.99 21.85
N THR A 49 25.90 -2.82 22.54
CA THR A 49 25.27 -2.43 23.80
C THR A 49 26.34 -2.07 24.81
N ALA A 50 26.23 -0.89 25.41
CA ALA A 50 27.15 -0.42 26.43
C ALA A 50 26.37 0.05 27.67
N LEU A 51 26.83 -0.36 28.85
CA LEU A 51 26.28 0.14 30.12
C LEU A 51 26.61 1.63 30.31
N THR A 52 27.74 2.06 29.76
CA THR A 52 28.23 3.44 29.77
C THR A 52 28.84 3.73 28.41
N CYS A 53 28.52 4.89 27.85
CA CYS A 53 29.10 5.37 26.61
C CYS A 53 29.51 6.83 26.79
N THR A 54 30.68 7.23 26.27
CA THR A 54 31.16 8.61 26.33
C THR A 54 30.91 9.27 24.98
N PRO A 55 29.92 10.18 24.85
CA PRO A 55 29.61 10.81 23.57
C PRO A 55 30.76 11.72 23.13
N GLN A 56 30.91 11.90 21.83
CA GLN A 56 31.78 12.94 21.29
C GLN A 56 31.30 14.32 21.75
N ALA A 57 32.23 15.27 21.86
CA ALA A 57 31.87 16.65 22.21
C ALA A 57 31.00 17.30 21.12
N ASN A 58 31.20 16.90 19.86
CA ASN A 58 30.37 17.29 18.72
C ASN A 58 30.21 16.11 17.75
N HIS A 59 29.00 15.57 17.65
CA HIS A 59 28.66 14.47 16.74
C HIS A 59 28.85 14.83 15.25
N TYR A 60 28.72 16.12 14.91
CA TYR A 60 28.84 16.62 13.52
C TYR A 60 30.28 16.95 13.11
N ASP A 61 31.21 16.92 14.05
CA ASP A 61 32.65 17.10 13.81
C ASP A 61 33.41 16.04 14.64
N PRO A 62 33.27 14.76 14.28
CA PRO A 62 33.78 13.67 15.09
C PRO A 62 35.30 13.60 15.04
N ILE A 63 35.91 13.25 16.17
CA ILE A 63 37.36 13.07 16.25
C ILE A 63 37.73 11.73 15.60
N CYS A 64 38.47 11.81 14.49
CA CYS A 64 39.07 10.65 13.82
C CYS A 64 40.34 10.21 14.57
N VAL A 65 40.38 8.95 15.01
CA VAL A 65 41.49 8.39 15.80
C VAL A 65 42.21 7.30 15.00
N GLU A 66 43.53 7.34 14.97
CA GLU A 66 44.35 6.29 14.37
C GLU A 66 44.21 4.97 15.15
N ALA A 67 43.92 3.89 14.44
CA ALA A 67 43.84 2.53 14.95
C ALA A 67 44.91 1.66 14.29
N ALA A 68 45.06 0.42 14.74
CA ALA A 68 46.13 -0.47 14.25
C ALA A 68 46.02 -0.80 12.75
N ALA A 69 44.81 -0.81 12.18
CA ALA A 69 44.58 -1.07 10.75
C ALA A 69 43.61 -0.08 10.08
N GLY A 70 43.72 1.21 10.43
CA GLY A 70 42.93 2.26 9.80
C GLY A 70 42.66 3.40 10.77
N TYR A 71 41.48 4.01 10.63
CA TYR A 71 41.04 5.09 11.51
C TYR A 71 39.63 4.82 11.98
N THR A 72 39.30 5.29 13.18
CA THR A 72 37.99 5.05 13.79
C THR A 72 37.37 6.32 14.31
N VAL A 73 36.06 6.44 14.14
CA VAL A 73 35.21 7.36 14.87
C VAL A 73 34.35 6.54 15.82
N SER A 74 34.35 6.90 17.10
CA SER A 74 33.49 6.27 18.10
C SER A 74 32.55 7.30 18.74
N ASP A 75 31.28 6.94 18.88
CA ASP A 75 30.28 7.84 19.47
C ASP A 75 29.16 7.08 20.17
N CYS A 76 28.31 7.82 20.88
CA CYS A 76 27.12 7.28 21.53
C CYS A 76 25.87 7.68 20.76
N THR A 77 25.07 6.68 20.42
CA THR A 77 23.79 6.89 19.74
C THR A 77 22.73 6.03 20.39
N ASP A 78 21.51 6.55 20.41
CA ASP A 78 20.34 5.72 20.59
C ASP A 78 20.05 5.06 19.24
N TYR A 79 20.15 3.73 19.21
CA TYR A 79 19.95 2.95 17.99
C TYR A 79 18.69 2.12 18.14
N ASN A 80 17.77 2.32 17.20
CA ASN A 80 16.61 1.48 17.01
C ASN A 80 16.78 0.55 15.82
N ARG A 81 15.95 -0.47 15.83
CA ARG A 81 15.89 -1.49 14.79
C ARG A 81 15.73 -0.91 13.39
N GLY A 82 16.35 -1.55 12.40
CA GLY A 82 16.22 -1.20 10.99
C GLY A 82 17.14 -0.06 10.55
N GLY A 83 18.22 0.19 11.28
CA GLY A 83 19.23 1.18 10.92
C GLY A 83 18.89 2.61 11.33
N TRP A 84 17.85 2.80 12.13
CA TRP A 84 17.50 4.12 12.64
C TRP A 84 18.37 4.45 13.85
N ASP A 85 19.00 5.61 13.83
CA ASP A 85 19.76 6.13 14.95
C ASP A 85 19.47 7.62 15.14
N ASN A 86 19.47 8.09 16.39
CA ASN A 86 18.95 9.43 16.72
C ASN A 86 19.83 10.59 16.26
N VAL A 87 21.10 10.33 15.90
CA VAL A 87 22.09 11.35 15.52
C VAL A 87 22.59 11.18 14.08
N GLY A 88 22.12 10.17 13.34
CA GLY A 88 22.49 9.88 11.97
C GLY A 88 23.94 9.40 11.80
N VAL A 89 24.51 8.73 12.80
CA VAL A 89 25.91 8.25 12.74
C VAL A 89 26.10 7.25 11.60
N VAL A 90 25.16 6.32 11.42
CA VAL A 90 25.27 5.30 10.38
C VAL A 90 25.12 5.94 9.00
N SER A 91 24.10 6.78 8.81
CA SER A 91 23.87 7.45 7.52
C SER A 91 25.03 8.36 7.14
N SER A 92 25.60 9.09 8.08
CA SER A 92 26.74 9.99 7.84
C SER A 92 28.01 9.21 7.47
N ALA A 93 28.23 8.05 8.12
CA ALA A 93 29.39 7.22 7.86
C ALA A 93 29.42 6.64 6.44
N PHE A 94 28.26 6.33 5.85
CA PHE A 94 28.19 5.76 4.50
C PHE A 94 27.94 6.78 3.40
N ASP A 95 27.35 7.94 3.69
CA ASP A 95 27.08 9.01 2.70
C ASP A 95 26.41 8.49 1.42
N GLU A 96 25.18 7.98 1.57
CA GLU A 96 24.36 7.34 0.52
C GLU A 96 24.86 5.98 -0.02
N GLU A 97 26.08 5.56 0.30
CA GLU A 97 26.58 4.25 -0.13
C GLU A 97 25.76 3.09 0.44
N SER A 98 25.53 2.07 -0.39
CA SER A 98 24.76 0.88 -0.04
C SER A 98 25.45 0.07 1.05
N TYR A 99 24.69 -0.36 2.06
CA TYR A 99 25.18 -1.26 3.11
C TYR A 99 24.14 -2.30 3.52
N LEU A 100 24.63 -3.44 4.01
CA LEU A 100 23.84 -4.49 4.66
C LEU A 100 23.95 -4.33 6.17
N GLY A 101 22.85 -3.93 6.80
CA GLY A 101 22.73 -3.95 8.26
C GLY A 101 22.34 -5.33 8.74
N VAL A 102 23.07 -5.88 9.71
CA VAL A 102 22.74 -7.13 10.42
C VAL A 102 22.67 -6.87 11.90
N GLU A 103 21.56 -7.27 12.49
CA GLU A 103 21.20 -7.03 13.88
C GLU A 103 21.13 -8.36 14.62
N GLN A 104 21.82 -8.43 15.76
CA GLN A 104 21.84 -9.57 16.65
C GLN A 104 21.12 -9.25 17.94
N TYR A 105 20.47 -10.27 18.50
CA TYR A 105 19.65 -10.14 19.69
C TYR A 105 20.10 -11.08 20.78
N THR A 106 19.58 -10.85 21.99
CA THR A 106 19.68 -11.83 23.06
C THR A 106 18.97 -13.13 22.61
N PRO A 107 19.58 -14.31 22.78
CA PRO A 107 18.98 -15.57 22.33
C PRO A 107 17.54 -15.76 22.81
N GLY A 108 16.62 -16.07 21.88
CA GLY A 108 15.21 -16.28 22.19
C GLY A 108 14.43 -14.99 22.49
N ARG A 109 14.97 -13.82 22.10
CA ARG A 109 14.32 -12.51 22.21
C ARG A 109 14.39 -11.71 20.90
N CYS A 110 14.63 -12.41 19.79
CA CYS A 110 14.87 -11.78 18.51
C CYS A 110 13.70 -10.91 18.01
N GLY A 111 14.02 -9.82 17.30
CA GLY A 111 13.06 -8.91 16.66
C GLY A 111 12.49 -7.84 17.60
N ARG A 112 12.81 -7.90 18.89
CA ARG A 112 12.44 -6.89 19.90
C ARG A 112 13.58 -5.91 20.10
N TYR A 113 13.34 -4.62 19.84
CA TYR A 113 14.37 -3.58 19.88
C TYR A 113 15.11 -3.51 21.25
N ASP A 114 14.40 -3.70 22.36
CA ASP A 114 14.99 -3.73 23.71
C ASP A 114 16.03 -4.84 23.93
N PHE A 115 16.01 -5.89 23.10
CA PHE A 115 16.89 -7.06 23.23
C PHE A 115 17.99 -7.09 22.17
N LEU A 116 18.11 -6.04 21.36
CA LEU A 116 19.20 -5.89 20.40
C LEU A 116 20.53 -5.79 21.14
N THR A 117 21.44 -6.75 20.90
CA THR A 117 22.75 -6.82 21.55
C THR A 117 23.82 -6.09 20.75
N SER A 118 23.79 -6.25 19.43
CA SER A 118 24.70 -5.56 18.51
C SER A 118 24.06 -5.39 17.12
N ALA A 119 24.57 -4.42 16.36
CA ALA A 119 24.28 -4.27 14.96
C ALA A 119 25.60 -4.03 14.21
N THR A 120 25.76 -4.60 13.02
CA THR A 120 26.89 -4.33 12.13
C THR A 120 26.38 -3.96 10.76
N MET A 121 26.85 -2.83 10.25
CA MET A 121 26.60 -2.37 8.89
C MET A 121 27.82 -2.66 8.06
N TYR A 122 27.68 -3.60 7.14
CA TYR A 122 28.71 -3.99 6.19
C TYR A 122 28.53 -3.22 4.91
N ARG A 123 29.58 -2.56 4.41
CA ARG A 123 29.53 -1.97 3.06
C ARG A 123 29.18 -3.05 2.05
N LEU A 124 28.25 -2.75 1.14
CA LEU A 124 27.68 -3.73 0.22
C LEU A 124 28.56 -3.95 -1.01
N ASP A 125 29.79 -4.39 -0.78
CA ASP A 125 30.76 -4.78 -1.81
C ASP A 125 31.50 -6.07 -1.41
N GLU A 126 32.30 -6.60 -2.33
CA GLU A 126 33.05 -7.85 -2.11
C GLU A 126 34.53 -7.59 -1.75
N ASN A 127 34.86 -6.41 -1.22
CA ASN A 127 36.20 -6.11 -0.73
C ASN A 127 36.46 -6.78 0.62
N CYS A 128 37.73 -6.99 0.93
CA CYS A 128 38.17 -7.42 2.25
C CYS A 128 38.41 -6.21 3.14
N TYR A 129 37.78 -6.19 4.33
CA TYR A 129 37.94 -5.11 5.29
C TYR A 129 38.52 -5.64 6.62
N PRO A 130 39.71 -5.18 7.03
CA PRO A 130 40.27 -5.52 8.34
C PRO A 130 39.47 -4.86 9.46
N ASN A 131 39.48 -5.47 10.64
CA ASN A 131 38.95 -4.83 11.83
C ASN A 131 39.89 -3.69 12.28
N ALA A 132 39.40 -2.78 13.12
CA ALA A 132 40.20 -1.67 13.66
C ALA A 132 41.52 -2.12 14.33
N ALA A 133 41.55 -3.32 14.91
CA ALA A 133 42.73 -3.90 15.56
C ALA A 133 43.75 -4.52 14.57
N GLY A 134 43.40 -4.71 13.30
CA GLY A 134 44.25 -5.36 12.31
C GLY A 134 44.52 -6.84 12.58
N THR A 135 43.66 -7.50 13.36
CA THR A 135 43.82 -8.91 13.76
C THR A 135 42.79 -9.82 13.13
N ALA A 136 41.67 -9.29 12.65
CA ALA A 136 40.62 -10.02 11.98
C ALA A 136 40.14 -9.23 10.76
N SER A 137 39.32 -9.83 9.91
CA SER A 137 38.70 -9.16 8.78
C SER A 137 37.37 -9.77 8.43
N HIS A 138 36.63 -9.12 7.54
CA HIS A 138 35.42 -9.67 6.95
C HIS A 138 35.35 -9.36 5.46
N LYS A 139 34.54 -10.16 4.76
CA LYS A 139 34.26 -10.01 3.34
C LYS A 139 32.84 -10.49 3.07
N LEU A 140 32.12 -9.79 2.19
CA LEU A 140 30.85 -10.27 1.67
C LEU A 140 31.06 -11.06 0.37
N THR A 141 30.23 -12.09 0.18
CA THR A 141 29.98 -12.69 -1.13
C THR A 141 28.53 -12.39 -1.49
N LEU A 142 28.32 -11.66 -2.57
CA LEU A 142 27.02 -11.08 -2.92
C LEU A 142 26.44 -11.82 -4.13
N SER A 143 25.20 -12.28 -3.99
CA SER A 143 24.39 -12.91 -5.03
C SER A 143 22.92 -12.67 -4.67
N HIS A 144 22.04 -13.64 -4.94
CA HIS A 144 20.67 -13.63 -4.43
C HIS A 144 20.60 -13.70 -2.90
N SER A 145 21.62 -14.27 -2.26
CA SER A 145 21.89 -14.12 -0.83
C SER A 145 23.23 -13.41 -0.60
N ALA A 146 23.41 -12.83 0.57
CA ALA A 146 24.70 -12.32 1.02
C ALA A 146 25.33 -13.28 2.03
N THR A 147 26.54 -13.73 1.77
CA THR A 147 27.32 -14.50 2.75
C THR A 147 28.38 -13.59 3.36
N ILE A 148 28.26 -13.35 4.67
CA ILE A 148 29.23 -12.63 5.48
C ILE A 148 30.26 -13.64 5.97
N THR A 149 31.50 -13.52 5.52
CA THR A 149 32.61 -14.36 5.97
C THR A 149 33.50 -13.54 6.89
N THR A 150 33.74 -14.03 8.11
CA THR A 150 34.73 -13.46 9.02
C THR A 150 36.00 -14.29 9.00
N TYR A 151 37.12 -13.63 9.23
CA TYR A 151 38.45 -14.23 9.14
C TYR A 151 39.26 -13.88 10.38
N SER A 152 40.07 -14.84 10.82
CA SER A 152 40.98 -14.71 11.98
C SER A 152 42.29 -13.96 11.67
N ASP A 153 42.38 -13.35 10.49
CA ASP A 153 43.49 -12.49 10.05
C ASP A 153 42.96 -11.26 9.31
N ALA A 154 43.80 -10.25 9.08
CA ALA A 154 43.43 -8.99 8.44
C ALA A 154 43.30 -9.04 6.89
N THR A 155 43.65 -10.16 6.26
CA THR A 155 43.79 -10.29 4.79
C THR A 155 42.74 -11.18 4.14
N CYS A 156 41.70 -11.57 4.88
CA CYS A 156 40.65 -12.47 4.42
C CYS A 156 41.15 -13.82 3.89
N THR A 157 42.13 -14.43 4.57
CA THR A 157 42.71 -15.72 4.13
C THR A 157 42.22 -16.91 4.97
N ASN A 158 42.18 -16.77 6.30
CA ASN A 158 41.87 -17.84 7.25
C ASN A 158 40.44 -17.68 7.78
N VAL A 159 39.50 -18.34 7.10
CA VAL A 159 38.07 -18.31 7.43
C VAL A 159 37.85 -18.76 8.87
N GLU A 160 37.14 -17.93 9.64
CA GLU A 160 36.73 -18.21 11.01
C GLU A 160 35.25 -18.63 11.06
N SER A 161 34.38 -17.86 10.40
CA SER A 161 32.95 -18.18 10.32
C SER A 161 32.31 -17.65 9.04
N ALA A 162 31.15 -18.21 8.68
CA ALA A 162 30.35 -17.74 7.57
C ALA A 162 28.87 -17.73 7.95
N THR A 163 28.20 -16.61 7.72
CA THR A 163 26.77 -16.41 7.99
C THR A 163 26.07 -15.98 6.71
N THR A 164 24.94 -16.61 6.37
CA THR A 164 24.19 -16.28 5.15
C THR A 164 22.92 -15.52 5.47
N VAL A 165 22.76 -14.35 4.86
CA VAL A 165 21.55 -13.53 4.89
C VAL A 165 20.78 -13.75 3.60
N ARG A 166 19.54 -14.23 3.72
CA ARG A 166 18.64 -14.50 2.58
C ARG A 166 17.70 -13.31 2.35
N GLN A 167 17.13 -13.18 1.16
CA GLN A 167 16.08 -12.16 0.90
C GLN A 167 14.88 -12.32 1.83
N SER A 168 14.53 -13.55 2.20
CA SER A 168 13.49 -13.80 3.20
C SER A 168 13.80 -13.24 4.59
N THR A 169 15.07 -13.19 5.00
CA THR A 169 15.49 -12.50 6.22
C THR A 169 15.19 -11.00 6.11
N MET A 170 15.47 -10.39 4.96
CA MET A 170 15.23 -8.95 4.71
C MET A 170 13.74 -8.62 4.84
N GLY A 171 12.88 -9.41 4.20
CA GLY A 171 11.44 -9.23 4.23
C GLY A 171 10.83 -9.46 5.62
N ALA A 172 11.22 -10.53 6.32
CA ALA A 172 10.75 -10.81 7.68
C ALA A 172 11.19 -9.72 8.68
N SER A 173 12.37 -9.14 8.45
CA SER A 173 12.91 -8.06 9.27
C SER A 173 12.10 -6.76 9.19
N ARG A 174 11.24 -6.54 8.19
CA ARG A 174 10.34 -5.36 8.20
C ARG A 174 9.30 -5.39 9.33
N VAL A 175 8.92 -6.57 9.80
CA VAL A 175 7.77 -6.76 10.70
C VAL A 175 8.12 -7.43 12.03
N SER A 176 9.38 -7.33 12.45
CA SER A 176 9.83 -7.82 13.77
C SER A 176 9.97 -9.32 13.88
N PHE A 177 10.06 -10.02 12.75
CA PHE A 177 10.45 -11.42 12.71
C PHE A 177 11.93 -11.59 12.39
N CYS A 178 12.46 -12.70 12.88
CA CYS A 178 13.83 -13.12 12.64
C CYS A 178 13.88 -14.40 11.84
N VAL A 179 14.95 -14.54 11.11
CA VAL A 179 15.37 -15.79 10.49
C VAL A 179 16.73 -16.10 11.10
N ASP A 180 16.91 -17.29 11.67
CA ASP A 180 18.16 -17.72 12.32
C ASP A 180 18.66 -16.75 13.41
N GLU A 181 17.76 -16.25 14.28
CA GLU A 181 18.04 -15.31 15.40
C GLU A 181 18.68 -13.96 14.98
N MET A 182 18.57 -13.58 13.71
CA MET A 182 19.02 -12.26 13.22
C MET A 182 17.92 -11.50 12.46
N THR A 183 18.08 -10.18 12.41
CA THR A 183 17.37 -9.32 11.45
C THR A 183 18.37 -8.64 10.53
N ALA A 184 17.95 -8.35 9.29
CA ALA A 184 18.79 -7.72 8.30
C ALA A 184 18.00 -6.73 7.44
N PHE A 185 18.67 -5.70 6.92
CA PHE A 185 18.05 -4.65 6.11
C PHE A 185 19.09 -3.99 5.18
N PHE A 186 18.60 -3.40 4.09
CA PHE A 186 19.39 -2.53 3.24
C PHE A 186 19.32 -1.10 3.76
N GLY A 187 20.47 -0.43 3.88
CA GLY A 187 20.56 1.00 4.08
C GLY A 187 21.37 1.69 2.98
N GLY A 188 21.32 3.02 2.95
CA GLY A 188 21.82 3.81 1.82
C GLY A 188 20.97 3.62 0.56
N VAL A 189 21.59 3.73 -0.61
CA VAL A 189 20.96 3.41 -1.90
C VAL A 189 20.75 1.90 -2.00
N ARG A 190 19.57 1.46 -2.43
CA ARG A 190 19.32 0.02 -2.63
C ARG A 190 20.02 -0.50 -3.89
N PRO A 191 20.48 -1.76 -3.90
CA PRO A 191 20.96 -2.39 -5.13
C PRO A 191 19.89 -2.36 -6.22
N ASN A 192 20.30 -2.00 -7.42
CA ASN A 192 19.48 -2.18 -8.62
C ASN A 192 19.05 -3.65 -8.76
N PHE A 193 17.85 -3.87 -9.30
CA PHE A 193 17.38 -5.18 -9.71
C PHE A 193 18.26 -5.75 -10.81
N THR A 194 18.49 -7.05 -10.76
CA THR A 194 18.96 -7.82 -11.91
C THR A 194 17.75 -8.06 -12.80
N ALA A 195 17.77 -7.56 -14.03
CA ALA A 195 16.71 -7.76 -15.02
C ALA A 195 17.20 -8.67 -16.16
N VAL A 196 16.34 -9.55 -16.64
CA VAL A 196 16.57 -10.38 -17.83
C VAL A 196 15.35 -10.28 -18.73
N ALA A 197 15.48 -9.56 -19.83
CA ALA A 197 14.45 -9.48 -20.88
C ALA A 197 14.66 -10.62 -21.89
N VAL A 198 13.59 -11.32 -22.25
CA VAL A 198 13.59 -12.49 -23.14
C VAL A 198 12.85 -12.16 -24.44
N TYR A 199 13.44 -12.56 -25.57
CA TYR A 199 13.00 -12.25 -26.93
C TYR A 199 12.95 -13.52 -27.79
N ASN A 200 12.09 -13.49 -28.79
CA ASN A 200 12.01 -14.55 -29.81
C ASN A 200 12.94 -14.30 -31.01
N ASP A 201 13.55 -13.12 -31.11
CA ASP A 201 14.45 -12.76 -32.20
C ASP A 201 15.89 -12.63 -31.75
N ASN A 202 16.81 -13.06 -32.63
CA ASN A 202 18.25 -13.06 -32.37
C ASN A 202 18.90 -11.69 -32.28
N ALA A 203 18.17 -10.64 -32.65
CA ALA A 203 18.61 -9.26 -32.55
C ALA A 203 18.09 -8.58 -31.27
N CYS A 204 17.20 -9.23 -30.50
CA CYS A 204 16.52 -8.67 -29.33
C CYS A 204 15.93 -7.28 -29.61
N SER A 205 15.36 -7.13 -30.81
CA SER A 205 14.94 -5.85 -31.40
C SER A 205 13.42 -5.64 -31.34
N ASN A 206 12.66 -6.72 -31.22
CA ASN A 206 11.21 -6.65 -31.03
C ASN A 206 10.85 -6.49 -29.55
N THR A 207 9.56 -6.35 -29.27
CA THR A 207 9.03 -6.40 -27.91
C THR A 207 9.38 -7.73 -27.21
N PRO A 208 9.88 -7.72 -25.97
CA PRO A 208 10.18 -8.95 -25.24
C PRO A 208 8.91 -9.75 -24.97
N THR A 209 9.05 -11.07 -24.88
CA THR A 209 7.93 -11.97 -24.50
C THR A 209 7.79 -12.06 -22.99
N GLN A 210 8.90 -11.95 -22.26
CA GLN A 210 8.96 -12.02 -20.82
C GLN A 210 10.09 -11.15 -20.29
N ILE A 211 9.92 -10.55 -19.10
CA ILE A 211 11.01 -9.95 -18.34
C ILE A 211 11.01 -10.55 -16.95
N LYS A 212 12.17 -10.96 -16.45
CA LYS A 212 12.35 -11.41 -15.07
C LYS A 212 13.24 -10.43 -14.32
N PHE A 213 12.85 -10.09 -13.10
CA PHE A 213 13.63 -9.28 -12.18
C PHE A 213 13.87 -10.06 -10.91
N SER A 214 15.06 -9.93 -10.34
CA SER A 214 15.39 -10.38 -8.99
C SER A 214 15.98 -9.24 -8.19
N GLN A 215 15.50 -9.06 -6.95
CA GLN A 215 16.17 -8.25 -5.96
C GLN A 215 17.32 -9.07 -5.38
N ASP A 216 18.53 -8.77 -5.81
CA ASP A 216 19.75 -9.39 -5.32
C ASP A 216 20.51 -8.43 -4.40
N PHE A 217 21.53 -8.92 -3.70
CA PHE A 217 22.39 -8.08 -2.86
C PHE A 217 23.45 -7.30 -3.67
N LYS A 218 23.57 -7.61 -4.97
CA LYS A 218 24.22 -6.80 -5.99
C LYS A 218 23.50 -7.06 -7.30
N CYS A 219 23.45 -6.07 -8.18
CA CYS A 219 22.98 -6.36 -9.53
C CYS A 219 23.96 -7.32 -10.24
N MET A 220 23.44 -8.43 -10.73
CA MET A 220 24.20 -9.48 -11.41
C MET A 220 24.22 -9.24 -12.91
N ASN A 221 24.72 -8.09 -13.36
CA ASN A 221 24.87 -7.83 -14.79
C ASN A 221 26.21 -8.38 -15.31
N PRO A 222 26.21 -9.28 -16.31
CA PRO A 222 27.45 -9.64 -16.99
C PRO A 222 28.01 -8.43 -17.75
N ALA A 223 29.32 -8.46 -18.00
CA ALA A 223 30.03 -7.38 -18.72
C ALA A 223 29.56 -7.21 -20.18
N ASP A 224 28.74 -8.13 -20.70
CA ASP A 224 28.28 -8.17 -22.08
C ASP A 224 26.77 -7.98 -22.12
N THR A 225 26.35 -6.77 -22.51
CA THR A 225 24.94 -6.36 -22.63
C THR A 225 24.37 -6.69 -24.02
N SER A 226 25.05 -7.52 -24.80
CA SER A 226 24.59 -7.94 -26.13
C SER A 226 23.49 -9.00 -26.04
N CYS A 227 22.71 -9.12 -27.11
CA CYS A 227 21.67 -10.14 -27.25
C CYS A 227 22.31 -11.55 -27.27
N GLN A 228 22.05 -12.33 -26.22
CA GLN A 228 22.66 -13.66 -26.05
C GLN A 228 21.64 -14.76 -26.31
N SER A 229 22.05 -15.85 -26.96
CA SER A 229 21.22 -17.04 -27.13
C SER A 229 21.06 -17.76 -25.79
N GLY A 230 19.83 -17.87 -25.29
CA GLY A 230 19.46 -18.57 -24.05
C GLY A 230 19.48 -20.10 -24.14
N GLY A 231 19.96 -20.66 -25.26
CA GLY A 231 20.07 -22.11 -25.49
C GLY A 231 18.81 -22.78 -26.03
N SER A 232 17.66 -22.10 -25.97
CA SER A 232 16.32 -22.61 -26.28
C SER A 232 15.59 -21.77 -27.35
N SER A 233 16.20 -21.53 -28.52
CA SER A 233 15.65 -20.66 -29.60
C SER A 233 15.25 -19.22 -29.19
N GLN A 234 15.46 -18.87 -27.92
CA GLN A 234 15.18 -17.58 -27.31
C GLN A 234 16.48 -16.85 -27.07
N PHE A 235 16.34 -15.53 -26.99
CA PHE A 235 17.45 -14.63 -26.78
C PHE A 235 17.16 -13.75 -25.58
N SER A 236 18.20 -13.32 -24.88
CA SER A 236 18.03 -12.48 -23.70
C SER A 236 19.06 -11.37 -23.62
N ILE A 237 18.64 -10.29 -22.96
CA ILE A 237 19.50 -9.17 -22.58
C ILE A 237 19.42 -9.01 -21.05
N PRO A 238 20.52 -9.24 -20.33
CA PRO A 238 20.62 -8.91 -18.92
C PRO A 238 20.85 -7.40 -18.72
N SER A 239 20.36 -6.85 -17.61
CA SER A 239 20.49 -5.42 -17.27
C SER A 239 20.42 -5.18 -15.77
N CYS A 240 20.85 -3.98 -15.34
CA CYS A 240 20.64 -3.45 -14.00
C CYS A 240 19.65 -2.31 -14.04
N VAL A 241 18.59 -2.37 -13.24
CA VAL A 241 17.55 -1.33 -13.25
C VAL A 241 17.13 -0.94 -11.83
N SER A 242 16.84 0.33 -11.61
CA SER A 242 16.35 0.82 -10.31
C SER A 242 14.84 0.63 -10.15
N ASP A 243 14.10 0.61 -11.25
CA ASP A 243 12.64 0.51 -11.26
C ASP A 243 12.18 -0.49 -12.34
N PHE A 244 11.49 -1.54 -11.91
CA PHE A 244 11.00 -2.59 -12.82
C PHE A 244 9.74 -2.18 -13.59
N MET A 245 8.95 -1.23 -13.10
CA MET A 245 7.74 -0.74 -13.77
C MET A 245 8.14 0.12 -14.97
N ASP A 246 9.01 1.11 -14.74
CA ASP A 246 9.51 2.02 -15.79
C ASP A 246 10.30 1.26 -16.85
N TYR A 247 11.15 0.31 -16.43
CA TYR A 247 11.90 -0.52 -17.36
C TYR A 247 10.97 -1.38 -18.23
N SER A 248 9.97 -2.02 -17.62
CA SER A 248 8.98 -2.82 -18.38
C SER A 248 8.21 -1.96 -19.37
N ALA A 249 7.74 -0.78 -18.96
CA ALA A 249 7.05 0.15 -19.83
C ALA A 249 7.93 0.61 -21.02
N SER A 250 9.23 0.81 -20.79
CA SER A 250 10.16 1.22 -21.83
C SER A 250 10.40 0.15 -22.90
N LEU A 251 10.40 -1.14 -22.51
CA LEU A 251 10.66 -2.25 -23.42
C LEU A 251 9.40 -2.74 -24.16
N PHE A 252 8.28 -2.85 -23.46
CA PHE A 252 7.01 -3.22 -24.08
C PHE A 252 6.43 -2.08 -24.91
N GLY A 253 6.65 -0.84 -24.46
CA GLY A 253 6.04 0.35 -25.04
C GLY A 253 4.58 0.51 -24.65
N ALA A 254 3.98 1.61 -25.12
CA ALA A 254 2.65 2.00 -24.69
C ALA A 254 1.52 1.08 -25.19
N ASN A 255 1.72 0.33 -26.28
CA ASN A 255 0.65 -0.39 -26.99
C ASN A 255 0.81 -1.91 -26.99
N SER A 256 1.78 -2.45 -26.26
CA SER A 256 1.99 -3.90 -26.15
C SER A 256 1.55 -4.35 -24.76
N PRO A 257 0.36 -4.93 -24.59
CA PRO A 257 -0.18 -5.22 -23.27
C PRO A 257 0.69 -6.24 -22.52
N TYR A 258 0.88 -6.03 -21.22
CA TYR A 258 1.63 -6.94 -20.36
C TYR A 258 1.05 -7.02 -18.95
N VAL A 259 1.25 -8.18 -18.30
CA VAL A 259 0.89 -8.41 -16.89
C VAL A 259 2.16 -8.57 -16.06
N ILE A 260 2.23 -7.86 -14.94
CA ILE A 260 3.31 -7.89 -13.96
C ILE A 260 2.86 -8.75 -12.79
N VAL A 261 3.66 -9.75 -12.43
CA VAL A 261 3.53 -10.57 -11.23
C VAL A 261 4.68 -10.24 -10.31
N GLN A 262 4.39 -9.76 -9.10
CA GLN A 262 5.38 -9.45 -8.07
C GLN A 262 5.28 -10.50 -6.97
N ASP A 263 6.39 -11.19 -6.70
CA ASP A 263 6.52 -12.18 -5.65
C ASP A 263 7.34 -11.62 -4.48
N PHE A 264 6.83 -11.86 -3.28
CA PHE A 264 7.39 -11.37 -2.03
C PHE A 264 7.70 -12.55 -1.12
N PRO A 265 8.81 -12.49 -0.36
CA PRO A 265 9.22 -13.59 0.51
C PRO A 265 8.33 -13.73 1.75
N ASN A 266 7.33 -12.85 1.90
CA ASN A 266 6.39 -12.82 3.01
C ASN A 266 5.02 -12.29 2.56
N GLN A 267 3.99 -12.66 3.32
CA GLN A 267 2.59 -12.31 3.07
C GLN A 267 2.21 -10.81 3.19
N TRP A 268 3.14 -9.92 3.54
CA TRP A 268 2.82 -8.49 3.74
C TRP A 268 3.19 -7.61 2.53
N CYS A 269 3.90 -8.16 1.55
CA CYS A 269 4.30 -7.48 0.32
C CYS A 269 5.07 -6.15 0.52
N TYR A 270 6.01 -6.12 1.47
CA TYR A 270 6.84 -4.93 1.73
C TYR A 270 8.09 -4.85 0.86
N GLU A 271 8.76 -5.98 0.64
CA GLU A 271 10.04 -6.06 -0.06
C GLU A 271 9.92 -7.11 -1.17
N VAL A 272 9.87 -6.65 -2.42
CA VAL A 272 9.73 -7.53 -3.58
C VAL A 272 11.02 -8.32 -3.77
N GLU A 273 10.90 -9.62 -4.02
CA GLU A 273 12.06 -10.51 -4.23
C GLU A 273 12.19 -10.85 -5.72
N PHE A 274 11.07 -11.20 -6.36
CA PHE A 274 11.03 -11.50 -7.79
C PHE A 274 9.90 -10.73 -8.46
N VAL A 275 10.13 -10.34 -9.71
CA VAL A 275 9.07 -9.83 -10.59
C VAL A 275 9.14 -10.58 -11.91
N THR A 276 8.01 -11.08 -12.38
CA THR A 276 7.89 -11.62 -13.74
C THR A 276 6.86 -10.82 -14.51
N VAL A 277 7.25 -10.34 -15.69
CA VAL A 277 6.39 -9.60 -16.61
C VAL A 277 6.15 -10.47 -17.82
N TYR A 278 4.89 -10.70 -18.16
CA TYR A 278 4.46 -11.54 -19.27
C TYR A 278 3.84 -10.68 -20.36
N SER A 279 4.25 -10.88 -21.62
CA SER A 279 3.49 -10.38 -22.77
C SER A 279 2.06 -10.91 -22.71
N ALA A 280 1.09 -10.01 -22.75
CA ALA A 280 -0.33 -10.32 -22.64
C ALA A 280 -1.06 -10.23 -24.00
N ASP A 281 -0.37 -10.62 -25.06
CA ASP A 281 -0.85 -10.64 -26.45
C ASP A 281 -1.76 -11.84 -26.78
N GLY A 282 -2.02 -12.71 -25.81
CA GLY A 282 -2.83 -13.92 -25.97
C GLY A 282 -2.15 -15.05 -26.75
N SER A 283 -0.90 -14.89 -27.17
CA SER A 283 -0.10 -15.90 -27.88
C SER A 283 0.61 -16.85 -26.93
N CYS A 284 1.00 -18.02 -27.45
CA CYS A 284 1.84 -18.96 -26.72
C CYS A 284 3.30 -18.55 -26.84
N HIS A 285 3.99 -18.38 -25.71
CA HIS A 285 5.41 -18.07 -25.64
C HIS A 285 6.15 -19.16 -24.88
N THR A 286 7.21 -19.70 -25.45
CA THR A 286 8.09 -20.64 -24.75
C THR A 286 8.89 -19.88 -23.68
N SER A 287 9.00 -20.46 -22.48
CA SER A 287 9.76 -19.89 -21.37
C SER A 287 11.26 -20.04 -21.58
N ALA A 288 12.06 -19.22 -20.88
CA ALA A 288 13.53 -19.23 -20.93
C ALA A 288 14.17 -20.64 -20.76
N ASP A 289 13.52 -21.53 -19.99
CA ASP A 289 14.00 -22.90 -19.78
C ASP A 289 13.88 -23.81 -21.02
N GLY A 290 13.15 -23.39 -22.07
CA GLY A 290 12.93 -24.15 -23.30
C GLY A 290 12.02 -25.38 -23.17
N THR A 291 11.45 -25.60 -21.99
CA THR A 291 10.67 -26.79 -21.64
C THR A 291 9.24 -26.47 -21.24
N THR A 292 9.02 -25.28 -20.68
CA THR A 292 7.70 -24.76 -20.30
C THR A 292 7.27 -23.65 -21.26
N SER A 293 6.00 -23.26 -21.19
CA SER A 293 5.48 -22.11 -21.92
C SER A 293 4.41 -21.38 -21.11
N PHE A 294 4.05 -20.19 -21.57
CA PHE A 294 3.00 -19.40 -20.96
C PHE A 294 2.14 -18.73 -22.02
N ARG A 295 0.93 -18.36 -21.61
CA ARG A 295 0.03 -17.46 -22.32
C ARG A 295 -0.54 -16.49 -21.31
N ALA A 296 -0.41 -15.20 -21.56
CA ALA A 296 -1.14 -14.19 -20.82
C ALA A 296 -2.05 -13.40 -21.76
N PHE A 297 -3.17 -12.93 -21.24
CA PHE A 297 -4.15 -12.16 -22.01
C PHE A 297 -4.84 -11.15 -21.10
N ILE A 298 -5.08 -9.95 -21.61
CA ILE A 298 -5.88 -8.93 -20.92
C ILE A 298 -7.16 -8.71 -21.73
N ASN A 299 -8.30 -8.98 -21.11
CA ASN A 299 -9.60 -8.63 -21.65
C ASN A 299 -9.91 -7.17 -21.29
N MET A 300 -9.73 -6.29 -22.26
CA MET A 300 -9.96 -4.84 -22.11
C MET A 300 -11.43 -4.46 -21.93
N VAL A 301 -12.38 -5.34 -22.27
CA VAL A 301 -13.82 -5.09 -22.11
C VAL A 301 -14.22 -5.31 -20.66
N ASP A 302 -13.84 -6.46 -20.11
CA ASP A 302 -14.22 -6.86 -18.76
C ASP A 302 -13.20 -6.42 -17.70
N SER A 303 -12.09 -5.80 -18.13
CA SER A 303 -10.98 -5.40 -17.27
C SER A 303 -10.42 -6.59 -16.48
N THR A 304 -10.31 -7.75 -17.10
CA THR A 304 -9.77 -8.98 -16.49
C THR A 304 -8.48 -9.41 -17.19
N ALA A 305 -7.67 -10.21 -16.52
CA ALA A 305 -6.48 -10.80 -17.13
C ALA A 305 -6.38 -12.28 -16.78
N THR A 306 -5.80 -13.06 -17.67
CA THR A 306 -5.45 -14.46 -17.43
C THR A 306 -3.96 -14.67 -17.63
N ILE A 307 -3.37 -15.52 -16.79
CA ILE A 307 -2.00 -16.02 -16.93
C ILE A 307 -2.06 -17.53 -16.81
N THR A 308 -1.81 -18.22 -17.91
CA THR A 308 -1.78 -19.68 -17.97
C THR A 308 -0.34 -20.13 -18.19
N LEU A 309 0.17 -20.98 -17.30
CA LEU A 309 1.46 -21.63 -17.42
C LEU A 309 1.27 -23.07 -17.87
N TYR A 310 2.17 -23.56 -18.71
CA TYR A 310 2.12 -24.88 -19.32
C TYR A 310 3.40 -25.66 -19.03
N SER A 311 3.28 -26.97 -18.85
CA SER A 311 4.41 -27.87 -18.58
C SER A 311 5.15 -28.34 -19.84
N ASP A 312 4.71 -27.89 -21.00
CA ASP A 312 5.32 -28.15 -22.31
C ASP A 312 5.59 -26.83 -23.06
N PRO A 313 6.46 -26.81 -24.08
CA PRO A 313 6.85 -25.57 -24.77
C PRO A 313 5.81 -25.07 -25.78
N ALA A 314 4.76 -25.83 -26.07
CA ALA A 314 3.78 -25.56 -27.14
C ALA A 314 2.36 -25.30 -26.61
N CYS A 315 2.23 -24.95 -25.31
CA CYS A 315 0.98 -24.62 -24.64
C CYS A 315 -0.14 -25.68 -24.76
N ASN A 316 0.20 -26.97 -24.67
CA ASN A 316 -0.78 -28.07 -24.77
C ASN A 316 -1.28 -28.55 -23.40
N PHE A 317 -0.42 -28.53 -22.38
CA PHE A 317 -0.66 -29.10 -21.07
C PHE A 317 -0.60 -28.02 -19.99
N VAL A 318 -1.77 -27.55 -19.56
CA VAL A 318 -1.91 -26.53 -18.52
C VAL A 318 -1.32 -27.08 -17.21
N ALA A 319 -0.33 -26.37 -16.67
CA ALA A 319 0.26 -26.63 -15.37
C ALA A 319 -0.44 -25.81 -14.27
N SER A 320 -0.74 -24.55 -14.56
CA SER A 320 -1.48 -23.67 -13.66
C SER A 320 -2.18 -22.57 -14.45
N ASP A 321 -3.29 -22.07 -13.93
CA ASP A 321 -4.02 -20.97 -14.53
C ASP A 321 -4.42 -19.97 -13.45
N THR A 322 -4.23 -18.68 -13.74
CA THR A 322 -4.52 -17.57 -12.82
C THR A 322 -5.43 -16.60 -13.54
N THR A 323 -6.63 -16.38 -12.99
CA THR A 323 -7.56 -15.36 -13.46
C THR A 323 -7.56 -14.19 -12.49
N LEU A 324 -7.42 -12.98 -13.02
CA LEU A 324 -7.35 -11.73 -12.29
C LEU A 324 -8.55 -10.88 -12.67
N ASP A 325 -9.32 -10.47 -11.67
CA ASP A 325 -10.45 -9.57 -11.85
C ASP A 325 -10.01 -8.10 -11.91
N SER A 326 -10.95 -7.22 -12.24
CA SER A 326 -10.72 -5.78 -12.35
C SER A 326 -10.27 -5.15 -11.04
N GLN A 327 -10.70 -5.67 -9.90
CA GLN A 327 -10.31 -5.20 -8.59
C GLN A 327 -8.85 -5.55 -8.29
N THR A 328 -8.46 -6.79 -8.55
CA THR A 328 -7.09 -7.29 -8.38
C THR A 328 -6.12 -6.46 -9.20
N LEU A 329 -6.47 -6.17 -10.45
CA LEU A 329 -5.63 -5.41 -11.37
C LEU A 329 -5.58 -3.91 -11.04
N SER A 330 -6.66 -3.34 -10.50
CA SER A 330 -6.73 -1.90 -10.17
C SER A 330 -6.27 -1.54 -8.76
N SER A 331 -6.39 -2.45 -7.79
CA SER A 331 -5.97 -2.23 -6.40
C SER A 331 -4.63 -2.88 -6.06
N SER A 332 -4.14 -3.80 -6.92
CA SER A 332 -2.90 -4.56 -6.71
C SER A 332 -2.77 -5.06 -5.25
N PRO A 333 -3.79 -5.74 -4.70
CA PRO A 333 -3.77 -6.13 -3.30
C PRO A 333 -2.71 -7.22 -3.06
N CYS A 334 -2.19 -7.29 -1.84
CA CYS A 334 -1.24 -8.33 -1.47
C CYS A 334 -1.99 -9.63 -1.16
N PHE A 335 -1.78 -10.66 -1.98
CA PHE A 335 -2.33 -12.00 -1.76
C PHE A 335 -1.32 -12.88 -1.03
N SER A 336 -1.75 -13.51 0.06
CA SER A 336 -0.97 -14.53 0.74
C SER A 336 -1.15 -15.89 0.05
N TYR A 337 -0.06 -16.62 -0.19
CA TYR A 337 -0.09 -17.98 -0.73
C TYR A 337 0.98 -18.87 -0.08
N GLY A 338 0.73 -20.19 -0.10
CA GLY A 338 1.65 -21.17 0.45
C GLY A 338 2.95 -21.24 -0.35
N CYS A 339 4.09 -21.11 0.33
CA CYS A 339 5.42 -21.28 -0.24
C CYS A 339 6.37 -21.89 0.81
N GLU A 340 7.59 -22.24 0.42
CA GLU A 340 8.56 -22.93 1.28
C GLU A 340 9.09 -22.07 2.45
N TYR A 341 8.65 -20.82 2.57
CA TYR A 341 9.04 -19.92 3.65
C TYR A 341 8.12 -20.04 4.87
N TRP A 342 8.69 -19.81 6.06
CA TRP A 342 8.07 -19.97 7.38
C TRP A 342 6.76 -19.17 7.58
N PHE A 343 6.52 -18.14 6.77
CA PHE A 343 5.44 -17.16 6.99
C PHE A 343 4.46 -17.02 5.81
N SER A 344 4.43 -17.98 4.87
CA SER A 344 3.77 -17.84 3.57
C SER A 344 4.36 -16.71 2.72
N CYS A 345 4.04 -16.67 1.43
CA CYS A 345 4.54 -15.66 0.49
C CYS A 345 3.45 -14.68 0.11
N GLY A 346 3.87 -13.49 -0.31
CA GLY A 346 2.98 -12.46 -0.82
C GLY A 346 3.06 -12.41 -2.35
N ARG A 347 1.95 -12.09 -3.01
CA ARG A 347 1.90 -11.83 -4.44
C ARG A 347 1.06 -10.62 -4.76
N ARG A 348 1.52 -9.79 -5.69
CA ARG A 348 0.75 -8.67 -6.28
C ARG A 348 0.74 -8.76 -7.79
N TYR A 349 -0.26 -8.13 -8.39
CA TYR A 349 -0.45 -8.07 -9.83
C TYR A 349 -0.64 -6.63 -10.29
N ALA A 350 -0.05 -6.29 -11.43
CA ALA A 350 -0.26 -5.03 -12.12
C ALA A 350 -0.27 -5.26 -13.63
N VAL A 351 -0.65 -4.25 -14.42
CA VAL A 351 -0.72 -4.33 -15.88
C VAL A 351 -0.17 -3.06 -16.52
N GLY A 352 0.23 -3.15 -17.79
CA GLY A 352 0.62 -1.98 -18.59
C GLY A 352 0.56 -2.26 -20.09
N GLY A 353 0.99 -1.29 -20.89
CA GLY A 353 1.06 -1.41 -22.36
C GLY A 353 -0.30 -1.48 -23.07
N LEU A 354 -1.36 -0.96 -22.45
CA LEU A 354 -2.74 -1.07 -22.93
C LEU A 354 -3.15 -0.02 -24.00
N GLY A 355 -2.25 0.89 -24.35
CA GLY A 355 -2.44 1.96 -25.33
C GLY A 355 -2.96 3.27 -24.75
N GLY A 356 -2.92 4.34 -25.56
CA GLY A 356 -3.49 5.66 -25.24
C GLY A 356 -2.55 6.66 -24.51
N PRO A 357 -2.91 7.96 -24.46
CA PRO A 357 -2.29 8.93 -23.53
C PRO A 357 -2.40 8.42 -22.08
N PRO A 358 -1.65 8.97 -21.09
CA PRO A 358 -1.25 8.35 -19.82
C PRO A 358 -2.39 8.06 -18.80
N SER A 359 -3.48 7.42 -19.20
CA SER A 359 -4.72 7.28 -18.45
C SER A 359 -5.23 5.85 -18.33
N GLN A 360 -4.40 4.84 -18.63
CA GLN A 360 -4.79 3.43 -18.54
C GLN A 360 -4.06 2.75 -17.37
N GLY A 361 -4.85 2.09 -16.50
CA GLY A 361 -4.52 1.82 -15.09
C GLY A 361 -5.06 2.90 -14.13
N MET A 362 -5.55 4.02 -14.67
CA MET A 362 -6.24 5.06 -13.91
C MET A 362 -7.75 4.80 -13.89
N LYS A 363 -8.37 5.05 -12.74
CA LYS A 363 -9.82 5.04 -12.57
C LYS A 363 -10.40 6.34 -13.12
N THR A 364 -11.63 6.31 -13.63
CA THR A 364 -12.34 7.55 -14.00
C THR A 364 -12.99 8.13 -12.75
N ALA A 365 -12.69 9.40 -12.46
CA ALA A 365 -13.37 10.18 -11.45
C ALA A 365 -14.24 11.26 -12.11
N VAL A 366 -15.51 11.34 -11.70
CA VAL A 366 -16.42 12.43 -12.03
C VAL A 366 -16.68 13.20 -10.75
N VAL A 367 -16.33 14.48 -10.76
CA VAL A 367 -16.44 15.36 -9.59
C VAL A 367 -17.46 16.45 -9.88
N VAL A 368 -18.43 16.66 -9.00
CA VAL A 368 -19.53 17.62 -9.18
C VAL A 368 -19.42 18.74 -8.15
N TYR A 369 -19.60 19.98 -8.61
CA TYR A 369 -19.45 21.22 -7.85
C TYR A 369 -20.68 22.12 -8.02
N GLU A 370 -20.93 22.97 -7.02
CA GLU A 370 -21.95 24.03 -7.09
C GLU A 370 -21.40 25.34 -7.67
N ASP A 371 -20.09 25.42 -7.91
CA ASP A 371 -19.44 26.61 -8.45
C ASP A 371 -18.95 26.41 -9.89
N SER A 372 -19.07 27.46 -10.70
CA SER A 372 -18.69 27.46 -12.13
C SER A 372 -17.18 27.40 -12.37
N TYR A 373 -16.37 27.48 -11.32
CA TYR A 373 -14.91 27.40 -11.40
C TYR A 373 -14.38 26.05 -10.90
N CYS A 374 -15.26 25.17 -10.40
CA CYS A 374 -14.90 23.87 -9.83
C CYS A 374 -13.77 23.97 -8.79
N ALA A 375 -13.84 25.02 -7.96
CA ALA A 375 -12.77 25.42 -7.05
C ALA A 375 -13.11 25.18 -5.57
N ILE A 376 -14.40 24.97 -5.25
CA ILE A 376 -14.84 24.65 -3.89
C ILE A 376 -14.85 23.13 -3.66
N SER A 377 -15.15 22.71 -2.43
CA SER A 377 -15.33 21.29 -2.14
C SER A 377 -16.51 20.72 -2.93
N PRO A 378 -16.36 19.54 -3.55
CA PRO A 378 -17.41 18.97 -4.37
C PRO A 378 -18.59 18.49 -3.53
N ILE A 379 -19.77 18.46 -4.15
CA ILE A 379 -21.00 17.92 -3.55
C ILE A 379 -21.14 16.42 -3.78
N GLN A 380 -20.60 15.92 -4.88
CA GLN A 380 -20.59 14.51 -5.24
C GLN A 380 -19.30 14.17 -6.00
N LEU A 381 -18.71 13.01 -5.71
CA LEU A 381 -17.56 12.48 -6.43
C LEU A 381 -17.78 10.99 -6.67
N THR A 382 -17.87 10.58 -7.94
CA THR A 382 -18.03 9.17 -8.32
C THR A 382 -16.77 8.65 -8.98
N ILE A 383 -16.29 7.50 -8.52
CA ILE A 383 -15.13 6.80 -9.08
C ILE A 383 -15.59 5.46 -9.65
N THR A 384 -15.39 5.26 -10.94
CA THR A 384 -15.67 3.98 -11.60
C THR A 384 -14.41 3.13 -11.67
N MET A 385 -14.54 1.83 -11.39
CA MET A 385 -13.41 0.90 -11.35
C MET A 385 -12.99 0.36 -12.73
N ALA A 386 -13.60 0.85 -13.82
CA ALA A 386 -13.19 0.52 -15.18
C ALA A 386 -11.75 1.01 -15.45
N MET A 387 -10.91 0.15 -16.05
CA MET A 387 -9.50 0.46 -16.34
C MET A 387 -9.29 1.41 -17.54
N GLN A 388 -10.39 1.91 -18.12
CA GLN A 388 -10.38 2.88 -19.18
C GLN A 388 -10.76 4.25 -18.63
N CYS A 389 -9.80 5.17 -18.63
CA CYS A 389 -10.08 6.59 -18.51
C CYS A 389 -9.51 7.32 -19.72
N ILE A 390 -10.25 8.29 -20.25
CA ILE A 390 -9.76 9.20 -21.29
C ILE A 390 -9.81 10.60 -20.67
N PRO A 391 -8.65 11.25 -20.45
CA PRO A 391 -8.62 12.56 -19.84
C PRO A 391 -9.24 13.55 -20.84
N PRO A 392 -10.05 14.50 -20.36
CA PRO A 392 -10.58 15.52 -21.25
C PRO A 392 -9.44 16.33 -21.89
N PRO A 393 -9.61 16.85 -23.12
CA PRO A 393 -8.57 17.61 -23.84
C PRO A 393 -8.03 18.82 -23.07
N ALA A 394 -8.81 19.34 -22.12
CA ALA A 394 -8.42 20.32 -21.13
C ALA A 394 -9.29 20.12 -19.86
N PRO A 395 -8.80 20.47 -18.66
CA PRO A 395 -9.64 20.53 -17.47
C PRO A 395 -10.71 21.61 -17.68
N LEU A 396 -11.93 21.16 -17.96
CA LEU A 396 -13.09 22.02 -18.16
C LEU A 396 -14.07 21.77 -17.01
N CYS A 397 -14.53 22.86 -16.41
CA CYS A 397 -15.62 22.86 -15.45
C CYS A 397 -16.92 22.96 -16.25
N ASP A 398 -17.46 21.81 -16.64
CA ASP A 398 -18.59 21.74 -17.57
C ASP A 398 -19.92 21.88 -16.84
N THR A 399 -20.84 22.69 -17.36
CA THR A 399 -22.19 22.82 -16.78
C THR A 399 -23.01 21.55 -17.04
N MET A 400 -23.45 20.88 -15.97
CA MET A 400 -24.35 19.72 -16.06
C MET A 400 -25.82 20.14 -16.11
N PHE A 401 -26.21 21.06 -15.23
CA PHE A 401 -27.56 21.62 -15.16
C PHE A 401 -27.47 23.14 -15.25
N ALA A 402 -28.25 23.75 -16.14
CA ALA A 402 -28.30 25.21 -16.30
C ALA A 402 -29.54 25.79 -15.60
N GLY A 403 -29.37 26.86 -14.81
CA GLY A 403 -30.47 27.52 -14.11
C GLY A 403 -30.07 28.11 -12.76
N SER A 404 -31.04 28.35 -11.88
CA SER A 404 -30.81 28.86 -10.51
C SER A 404 -30.08 27.87 -9.59
N ASN A 405 -30.09 26.58 -9.94
CA ASN A 405 -29.42 25.49 -9.22
C ASN A 405 -28.41 24.80 -10.14
N ALA A 406 -27.56 25.62 -10.78
CA ALA A 406 -26.57 25.11 -11.72
C ALA A 406 -25.49 24.32 -10.97
N VAL A 407 -25.17 23.13 -11.46
CA VAL A 407 -24.03 22.35 -11.00
C VAL A 407 -23.11 22.05 -12.17
N TYR A 408 -21.84 21.90 -11.85
CA TYR A 408 -20.74 21.78 -12.79
C TYR A 408 -19.95 20.52 -12.49
N GLN A 409 -19.28 19.95 -13.49
CA GLN A 409 -18.48 18.76 -13.31
C GLN A 409 -17.07 18.90 -13.87
N THR A 410 -16.15 18.17 -13.27
CA THR A 410 -14.86 17.82 -13.87
C THR A 410 -14.78 16.31 -14.05
N ARG A 411 -14.04 15.88 -15.07
CA ARG A 411 -13.68 14.48 -15.27
C ARG A 411 -12.16 14.35 -15.21
N ASP A 412 -11.69 13.46 -14.34
CA ASP A 412 -10.28 13.24 -14.09
C ASP A 412 -9.93 11.75 -14.20
N CYS A 413 -8.72 11.45 -14.66
CA CYS A 413 -8.15 10.11 -14.60
C CYS A 413 -7.24 10.03 -13.37
N ILE A 414 -7.50 9.08 -12.48
CA ILE A 414 -6.85 9.03 -11.17
C ILE A 414 -6.16 7.68 -10.95
N GLY A 415 -4.88 7.70 -10.54
CA GLY A 415 -4.14 6.48 -10.18
C GLY A 415 -4.31 6.09 -8.71
N ASN A 416 -4.61 7.06 -7.83
CA ASN A 416 -4.75 6.83 -6.40
C ASN A 416 -6.00 7.53 -5.87
N VAL A 417 -6.94 6.74 -5.36
CA VAL A 417 -8.24 7.21 -4.88
C VAL A 417 -8.12 8.09 -3.64
N SER A 418 -7.39 7.64 -2.62
CA SER A 418 -7.35 8.31 -1.32
C SER A 418 -6.71 9.70 -1.41
N THR A 419 -5.58 9.81 -2.10
CA THR A 419 -4.89 11.10 -2.33
C THR A 419 -5.74 12.07 -3.14
N PHE A 420 -6.42 11.59 -4.17
CA PHE A 420 -7.28 12.42 -5.01
C PHE A 420 -8.50 12.94 -4.24
N VAL A 421 -9.20 12.06 -3.52
CA VAL A 421 -10.39 12.44 -2.74
C VAL A 421 -10.02 13.41 -1.63
N ALA A 422 -8.92 13.16 -0.90
CA ALA A 422 -8.42 14.07 0.13
C ALA A 422 -8.07 15.46 -0.43
N ALA A 423 -7.47 15.52 -1.63
CA ALA A 423 -7.17 16.79 -2.28
C ALA A 423 -8.42 17.58 -2.69
N LYS A 424 -9.50 16.88 -3.09
CA LYS A 424 -10.76 17.50 -3.52
C LYS A 424 -11.65 17.95 -2.36
N PHE A 425 -11.88 17.07 -1.37
CA PHE A 425 -12.72 17.39 -0.21
C PHE A 425 -11.99 18.19 0.87
N ARG A 426 -10.66 18.13 0.93
CA ARG A 426 -9.84 18.82 1.92
C ARG A 426 -10.29 18.49 3.35
N ALA A 427 -10.84 19.46 4.07
CA ALA A 427 -11.37 19.30 5.43
C ALA A 427 -12.90 19.20 5.47
N THR A 428 -13.56 19.11 4.32
CA THR A 428 -15.01 18.98 4.24
C THR A 428 -15.40 17.53 4.53
N PRO A 429 -16.30 17.27 5.50
CA PRO A 429 -16.80 15.92 5.79
C PRO A 429 -17.54 15.31 4.60
N TYR A 430 -17.39 14.00 4.41
CA TYR A 430 -18.09 13.27 3.35
C TYR A 430 -18.45 11.83 3.75
N LEU A 431 -19.57 11.36 3.20
CA LEU A 431 -20.04 9.97 3.25
C LEU A 431 -19.55 9.25 1.99
N ILE A 432 -18.87 8.12 2.18
CA ILE A 432 -18.44 7.22 1.12
C ILE A 432 -19.45 6.07 1.03
N VAL A 433 -19.96 5.86 -0.18
CA VAL A 433 -20.86 4.77 -0.53
C VAL A 433 -20.17 3.89 -1.56
N GLU A 434 -19.74 2.71 -1.15
CA GLU A 434 -19.14 1.69 -2.03
C GLU A 434 -20.23 0.78 -2.58
N ASN A 435 -20.34 0.69 -3.90
CA ASN A 435 -21.36 -0.10 -4.60
C ASN A 435 -20.73 -1.37 -5.17
N TYR A 436 -21.18 -2.54 -4.72
CA TYR A 436 -20.68 -3.84 -5.15
C TYR A 436 -21.64 -4.52 -6.12
N ALA A 437 -21.15 -5.47 -6.91
CA ALA A 437 -21.98 -6.24 -7.81
C ALA A 437 -22.98 -7.12 -7.03
N ILE A 438 -24.21 -7.13 -7.50
CA ILE A 438 -25.32 -7.88 -6.91
C ILE A 438 -24.95 -9.37 -6.79
N GLY A 439 -25.27 -9.98 -5.65
CA GLY A 439 -25.00 -11.39 -5.38
C GLY A 439 -23.56 -11.71 -4.97
N THR A 440 -22.66 -10.72 -4.92
CA THR A 440 -21.26 -10.93 -4.52
C THR A 440 -21.01 -10.76 -3.02
N ASN A 441 -22.03 -10.41 -2.23
CA ASN A 441 -21.89 -10.15 -0.78
C ASN A 441 -20.78 -9.14 -0.47
N CYS A 442 -20.81 -8.00 -1.17
CA CYS A 442 -19.79 -6.96 -1.11
C CYS A 442 -18.35 -7.42 -1.40
N GLN A 443 -18.16 -8.30 -2.38
CA GLN A 443 -16.82 -8.75 -2.78
C GLN A 443 -16.31 -8.11 -4.08
N VAL A 444 -17.20 -7.76 -5.02
CA VAL A 444 -16.80 -7.16 -6.30
C VAL A 444 -17.23 -5.70 -6.35
N LEU A 445 -16.31 -4.75 -6.18
CA LEU A 445 -16.63 -3.31 -6.18
C LEU A 445 -16.84 -2.78 -7.61
N ASN A 446 -18.02 -2.24 -7.91
CA ASN A 446 -18.33 -1.65 -9.22
C ASN A 446 -17.88 -0.20 -9.31
N ASN A 447 -18.32 0.61 -8.35
CA ASN A 447 -18.00 2.02 -8.25
C ASN A 447 -18.09 2.45 -6.79
N MET A 448 -17.58 3.64 -6.49
CA MET A 448 -17.84 4.29 -5.22
C MET A 448 -18.25 5.74 -5.46
N THR A 449 -19.17 6.24 -4.64
CA THR A 449 -19.60 7.63 -4.68
C THR A 449 -19.43 8.26 -3.30
N MET A 450 -18.79 9.41 -3.27
CA MET A 450 -18.68 10.26 -2.10
C MET A 450 -19.68 11.39 -2.19
N TYR A 451 -20.42 11.62 -1.11
CA TYR A 451 -21.37 12.71 -0.97
C TYR A 451 -20.90 13.65 0.13
N VAL A 452 -20.97 14.96 -0.10
CA VAL A 452 -20.69 15.95 0.94
C VAL A 452 -21.62 15.74 2.14
N ALA A 453 -21.08 15.83 3.34
CA ALA A 453 -21.80 15.55 4.58
C ALA A 453 -21.61 16.67 5.61
N ASP A 454 -21.84 17.91 5.17
CA ASP A 454 -21.70 19.13 5.97
C ASP A 454 -23.02 19.61 6.61
N GLY A 455 -24.08 18.80 6.47
CA GLY A 455 -25.42 19.09 6.95
C GLY A 455 -26.20 20.15 6.15
N LYS A 456 -25.68 20.65 5.04
CA LYS A 456 -26.39 21.60 4.17
C LYS A 456 -27.16 20.87 3.07
N CYS A 457 -28.07 21.62 2.44
CA CYS A 457 -28.91 21.18 1.34
C CYS A 457 -28.13 21.23 0.03
N HIS A 458 -27.93 20.08 -0.59
CA HIS A 458 -27.18 19.95 -1.85
C HIS A 458 -28.02 19.30 -2.94
N LEU A 459 -27.78 19.69 -4.20
CA LEU A 459 -28.39 19.03 -5.34
C LEU A 459 -27.71 17.67 -5.59
N ASN A 460 -28.49 16.63 -5.81
CA ASN A 460 -28.00 15.39 -6.36
C ASN A 460 -27.99 15.46 -7.90
N ALA A 461 -26.80 15.40 -8.47
CA ALA A 461 -26.62 15.50 -9.92
C ALA A 461 -27.05 14.22 -10.68
N SER A 462 -27.31 13.13 -9.97
CA SER A 462 -27.68 11.84 -10.56
C SER A 462 -29.17 11.80 -10.96
N ASP A 463 -30.04 12.40 -10.15
CA ASP A 463 -31.50 12.34 -10.35
C ASP A 463 -32.24 13.67 -10.17
N GLY A 464 -31.53 14.75 -9.82
CA GLY A 464 -32.10 16.09 -9.63
C GLY A 464 -32.84 16.29 -8.31
N SER A 465 -32.83 15.31 -7.40
CA SER A 465 -33.29 15.48 -6.02
C SER A 465 -32.31 16.33 -5.20
N TYR A 466 -32.68 16.68 -3.97
CA TYR A 466 -31.77 17.33 -3.03
C TYR A 466 -31.49 16.42 -1.84
N PHE A 467 -30.38 16.62 -1.15
CA PHE A 467 -30.02 15.82 0.00
C PHE A 467 -29.32 16.63 1.09
N THR A 468 -29.42 16.12 2.32
CA THR A 468 -28.61 16.55 3.48
C THR A 468 -28.04 15.30 4.14
N ILE A 469 -26.77 15.31 4.52
CA ILE A 469 -26.15 14.21 5.25
C ILE A 469 -25.52 14.76 6.53
N ILE A 470 -25.85 14.12 7.65
CA ILE A 470 -25.29 14.42 8.97
C ILE A 470 -24.88 13.12 9.66
N GLN A 471 -23.86 13.19 10.52
CA GLN A 471 -23.53 12.11 11.45
C GLN A 471 -23.82 12.60 12.86
N ASP A 472 -24.50 11.77 13.65
CA ASP A 472 -24.75 12.07 15.06
C ASP A 472 -23.54 11.69 15.95
N MET A 473 -23.63 12.03 17.24
CA MET A 473 -22.55 11.75 18.20
C MET A 473 -22.35 10.24 18.46
N GLU A 474 -23.32 9.40 18.11
CA GLU A 474 -23.28 7.94 18.28
C GLU A 474 -22.64 7.25 17.05
N GLY A 475 -22.31 8.02 16.01
CA GLY A 475 -21.68 7.52 14.79
C GLY A 475 -22.68 7.07 13.72
N THR A 476 -23.97 7.25 13.95
CA THR A 476 -25.05 6.95 13.01
C THR A 476 -25.13 8.05 11.95
N VAL A 477 -25.27 7.67 10.69
CA VAL A 477 -25.37 8.60 9.55
C VAL A 477 -26.83 8.74 9.14
N ALA A 478 -27.35 9.96 9.21
CA ALA A 478 -28.67 10.29 8.67
C ALA A 478 -28.52 10.95 7.30
N VAL A 479 -29.19 10.37 6.30
CA VAL A 479 -29.30 10.87 4.93
C VAL A 479 -30.76 11.26 4.71
N ALA A 480 -31.04 12.51 4.40
CA ALA A 480 -32.37 12.95 4.01
C ALA A 480 -32.39 13.32 2.53
N SER A 481 -33.43 12.93 1.80
CA SER A 481 -33.67 13.37 0.42
C SER A 481 -34.91 14.24 0.33
N TYR A 482 -34.88 15.23 -0.55
CA TYR A 482 -35.92 16.25 -0.71
C TYR A 482 -36.24 16.47 -2.18
N SER A 483 -37.47 16.88 -2.44
CA SER A 483 -37.93 17.20 -3.80
C SER A 483 -37.62 18.64 -4.24
N THR A 484 -37.30 19.54 -3.30
CA THR A 484 -37.09 20.96 -3.58
C THR A 484 -35.74 21.47 -3.03
N PRO A 485 -35.17 22.55 -3.62
CA PRO A 485 -33.92 23.15 -3.16
C PRO A 485 -34.00 23.81 -1.78
N SER A 486 -35.20 23.88 -1.18
CA SER A 486 -35.38 24.47 0.13
C SER A 486 -35.06 23.51 1.28
N CYS A 487 -34.90 22.21 0.98
CA CYS A 487 -34.70 21.12 1.95
C CYS A 487 -35.57 21.28 3.22
N GLN A 488 -36.87 21.51 3.02
CA GLN A 488 -37.79 21.60 4.14
C GLN A 488 -38.04 20.22 4.73
N GLU A 489 -37.97 20.12 6.06
CA GLU A 489 -38.24 18.89 6.82
C GLU A 489 -39.58 18.24 6.47
N SER A 490 -40.60 19.02 6.08
CA SER A 490 -41.90 18.49 5.64
C SER A 490 -41.84 17.67 4.35
N GLU A 491 -40.76 17.80 3.57
CA GLU A 491 -40.51 17.10 2.33
C GLU A 491 -39.42 16.02 2.49
N ALA A 492 -38.84 15.90 3.68
CA ALA A 492 -37.71 15.02 3.96
C ALA A 492 -38.14 13.55 3.91
N PHE A 493 -37.51 12.80 3.01
CA PHE A 493 -37.45 11.35 3.11
C PHE A 493 -36.16 10.98 3.83
N ASN A 494 -36.29 10.68 5.13
CA ASN A 494 -35.16 10.38 6.01
C ASN A 494 -34.79 8.91 5.98
N PHE A 495 -33.48 8.66 5.87
CA PHE A 495 -32.87 7.36 5.93
C PHE A 495 -31.70 7.38 6.93
N VAL A 496 -31.53 6.30 7.70
CA VAL A 496 -30.55 6.22 8.79
C VAL A 496 -29.69 4.98 8.60
N VAL A 497 -28.39 5.17 8.38
CA VAL A 497 -27.36 4.11 8.47
C VAL A 497 -26.86 4.07 9.89
N ASP A 498 -27.29 3.05 10.62
CA ASP A 498 -26.87 2.87 12.00
C ASP A 498 -25.35 2.59 12.08
N SER A 499 -24.74 3.10 13.14
CA SER A 499 -23.32 3.01 13.50
C SER A 499 -22.67 1.64 13.25
N TRP A 500 -23.43 0.53 13.35
CA TRP A 500 -22.90 -0.81 13.12
C TRP A 500 -22.55 -1.14 11.67
N TYR A 501 -23.02 -0.37 10.70
CA TYR A 501 -22.69 -0.51 9.28
C TYR A 501 -21.71 0.54 8.77
N VAL A 502 -21.47 1.60 9.55
CA VAL A 502 -20.61 2.71 9.16
C VAL A 502 -19.19 2.43 9.65
N ASN A 503 -18.21 2.44 8.76
CA ASN A 503 -16.80 2.17 9.07
C ASN A 503 -16.52 0.77 9.65
N THR A 504 -17.40 -0.23 9.44
CA THR A 504 -17.27 -1.59 10.00
C THR A 504 -16.97 -2.68 8.97
N ASP A 505 -16.77 -2.30 7.69
CA ASP A 505 -16.62 -3.23 6.55
C ASP A 505 -17.82 -4.19 6.36
N ARG A 506 -18.94 -3.95 7.04
CA ARG A 506 -20.14 -4.77 6.93
C ARG A 506 -20.95 -4.40 5.71
N CYS A 507 -21.32 -5.42 4.96
CA CYS A 507 -22.20 -5.29 3.81
C CYS A 507 -23.63 -4.98 4.26
N PHE A 508 -24.21 -3.91 3.73
CA PHE A 508 -25.62 -3.58 3.80
C PHE A 508 -26.23 -3.79 2.41
N GLY A 509 -26.87 -4.95 2.18
CA GLY A 509 -27.30 -5.36 0.85
C GLY A 509 -26.09 -5.67 -0.05
N ASP A 510 -25.80 -4.80 -0.99
CA ASP A 510 -24.66 -4.82 -1.92
C ASP A 510 -23.71 -3.62 -1.72
N ARG A 511 -23.73 -2.99 -0.53
CA ARG A 511 -22.93 -1.78 -0.24
C ARG A 511 -22.15 -1.79 1.06
N VAL A 512 -21.13 -0.94 1.11
CA VAL A 512 -20.42 -0.57 2.34
C VAL A 512 -20.44 0.95 2.51
N PHE A 513 -20.68 1.41 3.74
CA PHE A 513 -20.73 2.83 4.10
C PHE A 513 -19.52 3.22 4.96
N ARG A 514 -18.87 4.33 4.62
CA ARG A 514 -17.76 4.89 5.41
C ARG A 514 -17.89 6.40 5.54
N THR A 515 -17.28 6.98 6.57
CA THR A 515 -17.21 8.43 6.76
C THR A 515 -15.76 8.89 6.83
N SER A 516 -15.49 10.11 6.33
CA SER A 516 -14.19 10.78 6.48
C SER A 516 -14.41 12.20 6.98
N ASP A 517 -13.53 12.64 7.87
CA ASP A 517 -13.53 13.98 8.48
C ASP A 517 -14.86 14.34 9.17
N MET A 518 -15.67 13.32 9.47
CA MET A 518 -16.81 13.37 10.36
C MET A 518 -16.35 12.99 11.78
N ALA A 519 -16.99 13.52 12.81
CA ALA A 519 -16.60 13.27 14.19
C ALA A 519 -16.64 11.77 14.51
N LEU A 520 -15.50 11.19 14.89
CA LEU A 520 -15.42 9.79 15.30
C LEU A 520 -16.18 9.58 16.62
N PRO A 521 -17.01 8.53 16.75
CA PRO A 521 -17.75 8.26 17.97
C PRO A 521 -16.79 8.02 19.13
N THR A 522 -17.00 8.74 20.23
CA THR A 522 -16.24 8.53 21.45
C THR A 522 -16.86 7.36 22.20
N ALA A 523 -16.24 6.18 22.06
CA ALA A 523 -16.57 4.91 22.72
C ALA A 523 -17.87 4.19 22.28
N ILE A 524 -17.71 3.17 21.44
CA ILE A 524 -18.74 2.14 21.21
C ILE A 524 -18.75 1.21 22.44
N SER A 525 -19.78 1.32 23.28
CA SER A 525 -20.07 0.31 24.31
C SER A 525 -20.99 -0.74 23.71
N ALA A 526 -20.56 -2.01 23.73
CA ALA A 526 -21.42 -3.12 23.34
C ALA A 526 -22.73 -3.12 24.16
N PRO A 527 -23.89 -3.50 23.58
CA PRO A 527 -25.12 -3.60 24.34
C PRO A 527 -24.95 -4.58 25.50
N VAL A 528 -25.18 -4.10 26.72
CA VAL A 528 -25.32 -4.98 27.88
C VAL A 528 -26.60 -5.77 27.68
N THR A 529 -26.47 -7.09 27.49
CA THR A 529 -27.59 -8.03 27.57
C THR A 529 -28.37 -7.75 28.86
N PRO A 530 -29.65 -7.37 28.81
CA PRO A 530 -30.40 -7.10 30.03
C PRO A 530 -30.68 -8.42 30.75
N THR A 531 -29.88 -8.71 31.78
CA THR A 531 -30.17 -9.73 32.78
C THR A 531 -31.35 -9.26 33.62
N THR A 532 -32.55 -9.67 33.26
CA THR A 532 -33.75 -9.44 34.08
C THR A 532 -33.68 -10.27 35.36
N THR A 533 -33.56 -9.59 36.51
CA THR A 533 -33.80 -10.17 37.84
C THR A 533 -35.13 -9.61 38.37
N PRO A 534 -36.01 -10.43 38.97
CA PRO A 534 -37.43 -10.12 39.07
C PRO A 534 -37.73 -9.18 40.24
N THR A 535 -38.57 -8.17 40.00
CA THR A 535 -39.20 -7.39 41.06
C THR A 535 -40.66 -7.79 41.18
N THR A 536 -41.03 -8.26 42.37
CA THR A 536 -42.36 -8.71 42.77
C THR A 536 -43.22 -7.54 43.23
N THR A 537 -44.43 -7.39 42.68
CA THR A 537 -45.63 -6.87 43.37
C THR A 537 -46.90 -7.13 42.50
N PRO A 538 -48.10 -7.27 43.08
CA PRO A 538 -49.04 -8.33 42.69
C PRO A 538 -50.36 -7.86 42.04
N ARG A 539 -50.89 -8.77 41.19
CA ARG A 539 -52.30 -9.06 40.80
C ARG A 539 -53.21 -7.92 40.30
N THR A 540 -53.87 -8.16 39.17
CA THR A 540 -55.23 -8.78 39.11
C THR A 540 -55.53 -9.26 37.67
N PRO A 541 -56.23 -10.41 37.45
CA PRO A 541 -56.37 -11.04 36.14
C PRO A 541 -57.71 -10.75 35.43
N LEU A 542 -57.70 -10.71 34.10
CA LEU A 542 -58.89 -10.85 33.23
C LEU A 542 -58.70 -12.02 32.23
N PRO A 543 -59.79 -12.69 31.80
CA PRO A 543 -59.79 -14.09 31.34
C PRO A 543 -59.51 -14.27 29.83
N PRO A 544 -59.25 -15.51 29.38
CA PRO A 544 -58.72 -15.78 28.04
C PRO A 544 -59.83 -15.89 26.98
N LYS A 545 -59.56 -15.39 25.78
CA LYS A 545 -60.30 -15.72 24.54
C LYS A 545 -59.40 -16.47 23.58
N THR A 546 -59.74 -17.73 23.35
CA THR A 546 -59.29 -18.63 22.29
C THR A 546 -59.92 -18.25 20.95
N TRP A 547 -59.16 -18.28 19.85
CA TRP A 547 -59.66 -18.60 18.51
C TRP A 547 -58.59 -19.35 17.69
N THR A 548 -59.07 -20.38 17.01
CA THR A 548 -58.42 -21.43 16.21
C THR A 548 -58.03 -20.95 14.79
N PRO A 549 -57.11 -21.63 14.07
CA PRO A 549 -56.46 -21.11 12.85
C PRO A 549 -57.22 -21.44 11.56
N ALA A 550 -56.97 -20.67 10.50
CA ALA A 550 -57.38 -20.96 9.12
C ALA A 550 -56.23 -20.66 8.13
N PRO A 551 -56.23 -21.25 6.92
CA PRO A 551 -55.09 -21.94 6.34
C PRO A 551 -54.18 -21.09 5.44
N VAL A 552 -52.93 -21.56 5.35
CA VAL A 552 -51.86 -21.09 4.46
C VAL A 552 -52.28 -21.27 3.00
N THR A 553 -52.15 -20.20 2.22
CA THR A 553 -52.07 -20.26 0.75
C THR A 553 -50.63 -19.92 0.39
N GLU A 554 -49.90 -20.87 -0.20
CA GLU A 554 -48.54 -20.64 -0.71
C GLU A 554 -48.61 -19.74 -1.95
N ILE A 555 -47.80 -18.66 -1.95
CA ILE A 555 -47.46 -17.82 -3.11
C ILE A 555 -45.93 -17.73 -3.13
N PRO A 556 -45.26 -17.78 -4.31
CA PRO A 556 -43.82 -18.03 -4.42
C PRO A 556 -43.00 -16.90 -3.77
N VAL A 557 -42.02 -17.30 -2.97
CA VAL A 557 -41.00 -16.42 -2.39
C VAL A 557 -39.89 -16.28 -3.41
N ASP A 558 -39.84 -15.14 -4.12
CA ASP A 558 -38.57 -14.66 -4.69
C ASP A 558 -38.52 -13.15 -5.06
N ASP A 559 -39.52 -12.32 -4.72
CA ASP A 559 -39.52 -10.90 -5.13
C ASP A 559 -39.73 -9.87 -4.00
N ASP A 560 -39.90 -10.29 -2.74
CA ASP A 560 -40.28 -9.35 -1.65
C ASP A 560 -39.07 -8.66 -0.99
N ALA A 561 -37.83 -9.11 -1.20
CA ALA A 561 -36.63 -8.49 -0.60
C ALA A 561 -36.11 -7.32 -1.44
N GLU A 562 -35.94 -7.50 -2.76
CA GLU A 562 -35.57 -6.43 -3.71
C GLU A 562 -36.65 -5.33 -3.78
N ALA A 563 -37.93 -5.71 -3.80
CA ALA A 563 -39.04 -4.76 -3.76
C ALA A 563 -39.07 -3.96 -2.45
N ARG A 564 -38.76 -4.58 -1.30
CA ARG A 564 -38.67 -3.86 -0.02
C ARG A 564 -37.43 -2.97 0.08
N LEU A 565 -36.30 -3.35 -0.49
CA LEU A 565 -35.08 -2.53 -0.51
C LEU A 565 -35.25 -1.28 -1.40
N THR A 566 -35.91 -1.42 -2.56
CA THR A 566 -36.22 -0.31 -3.49
C THR A 566 -37.21 0.69 -2.91
N ILE A 567 -38.03 0.29 -1.92
CA ILE A 567 -39.01 1.15 -1.24
C ILE A 567 -38.37 1.95 -0.08
N MET A 568 -37.19 1.56 0.42
CA MET A 568 -36.65 2.09 1.68
C MET A 568 -35.61 3.22 1.55
N PHE A 569 -35.05 3.48 0.36
CA PHE A 569 -34.05 4.56 0.19
C PHE A 569 -34.21 5.27 -1.16
N PRO A 570 -33.67 6.50 -1.30
CA PRO A 570 -33.69 7.19 -2.57
C PRO A 570 -32.97 6.38 -3.67
N ALA A 571 -33.57 6.31 -4.86
CA ALA A 571 -33.06 5.48 -5.97
C ALA A 571 -31.62 5.81 -6.36
N TRP A 572 -31.21 7.08 -6.25
CA TRP A 572 -29.86 7.53 -6.53
C TRP A 572 -28.80 7.01 -5.55
N LEU A 573 -29.21 6.69 -4.32
CA LEU A 573 -28.34 6.04 -3.35
C LEU A 573 -28.22 4.54 -3.67
N TRP A 574 -29.21 3.97 -4.40
CA TRP A 574 -29.27 2.57 -4.83
C TRP A 574 -28.61 2.27 -6.18
N ASP A 575 -28.73 3.16 -7.14
CA ASP A 575 -28.20 2.97 -8.49
C ASP A 575 -27.65 4.32 -8.98
N PRO A 576 -26.47 4.75 -8.50
CA PRO A 576 -25.82 5.96 -8.99
C PRO A 576 -25.35 5.68 -10.41
N THR A 577 -26.27 5.82 -11.37
CA THR A 577 -25.89 5.91 -12.78
C THR A 577 -24.97 7.12 -12.94
N PRO A 578 -23.80 6.98 -13.60
CA PRO A 578 -23.01 8.13 -13.99
C PRO A 578 -23.92 9.14 -14.68
N PRO A 579 -23.75 10.45 -14.45
CA PRO A 579 -24.64 11.44 -15.02
C PRO A 579 -24.79 11.21 -16.53
N ARG A 580 -26.04 11.07 -17.01
CA ARG A 580 -26.30 10.81 -18.42
C ARG A 580 -25.73 11.96 -19.24
N VAL A 581 -24.63 11.70 -19.93
CA VAL A 581 -24.07 12.61 -20.93
C VAL A 581 -25.10 12.72 -22.04
N PHE A 582 -25.77 13.87 -22.17
CA PHE A 582 -26.33 14.24 -23.45
C PHE A 582 -25.13 14.49 -24.37
N VAL A 583 -24.87 13.52 -25.26
CA VAL A 583 -23.93 13.71 -26.36
C VAL A 583 -24.47 14.89 -27.17
N ASP A 584 -23.79 16.03 -27.10
CA ASP A 584 -24.04 17.15 -28.00
C ASP A 584 -23.65 16.69 -29.40
N ASP A 585 -24.65 16.28 -30.17
CA ASP A 585 -24.52 15.61 -31.46
C ASP A 585 -24.20 16.63 -32.56
N GLY A 586 -23.13 17.44 -32.35
CA GLY A 586 -22.37 18.20 -33.36
C GLY A 586 -23.10 19.11 -34.34
N ARG A 587 -24.43 19.27 -34.25
CA ARG A 587 -25.21 20.05 -35.21
C ARG A 587 -25.29 21.49 -34.74
N ARG A 588 -24.36 22.29 -35.27
CA ARG A 588 -24.44 23.75 -35.27
C ARG A 588 -25.78 24.22 -35.84
N HIS A 589 -26.73 24.57 -34.97
CA HIS A 589 -27.84 25.42 -35.37
C HIS A 589 -27.33 26.85 -35.51
N HIS A 590 -26.88 27.20 -36.72
CA HIS A 590 -26.74 28.59 -37.14
C HIS A 590 -28.11 29.28 -37.07
N LYS A 591 -28.35 30.05 -36.01
CA LYS A 591 -29.38 31.10 -36.04
C LYS A 591 -28.82 32.30 -36.81
N THR A 592 -29.25 32.45 -38.05
CA THR A 592 -29.22 33.75 -38.73
C THR A 592 -30.57 34.45 -38.51
N PRO A 593 -30.60 35.76 -38.22
CA PRO A 593 -31.85 36.51 -38.06
C PRO A 593 -32.37 36.96 -39.43
N GLY A 594 -33.50 36.42 -39.86
CA GLY A 594 -34.21 36.84 -41.07
C GLY A 594 -35.58 37.40 -40.74
N HIS A 595 -35.68 38.72 -40.63
CA HIS A 595 -36.95 39.43 -40.74
C HIS A 595 -37.57 39.19 -42.13
N ARG A 596 -38.85 38.79 -42.19
CA ARG A 596 -39.88 39.42 -43.03
C ARG A 596 -41.29 38.90 -42.74
N ARG A 597 -42.19 39.87 -42.58
CA ARG A 597 -43.65 39.78 -42.61
C ARG A 597 -44.14 39.26 -43.97
N PHE A 598 -45.24 38.50 -43.98
CA PHE A 598 -46.57 38.89 -44.51
C PHE A 598 -47.41 37.64 -44.81
N SER A 599 -48.45 37.42 -44.01
CA SER A 599 -49.87 37.21 -44.38
C SER A 599 -50.65 36.95 -43.10
#